data_AF-A0A2H5YD09-F1
#
_entry.id   AF-A0A2H5YD09-F1
#
_cell.length_a   1.000
_cell.length_b   1.000
_cell.length_c   1.000
_cell.angle_alpha   90.00
_cell.angle_beta   90.00
_cell.angle_gamma   90.00
#
_symmetry.space_group_name_H-M   'P 1'
#
loop_
_entity.id
_entity.type
_entity.pdbx_description
1 polymer ?
#
loop_
_entity_poly.entity_id
_entity_poly.type
_entity_poly.pdbx_seq_one_letter_code
_entity_poly.pdbx_strand_id
1 'polypeptide(L)'
;MVAFLSARRVVVRGWSMAPTLLPGDYLLVDTSAYRSHPPRRGEVVLARDPQDPHRLLLKRVAGVPGDYLGQDADGLVHRLEGGVPPPTPLVRTWRMGEGEYFLVGEADAFSQDSRTFGPVPRETILGRAWLVYWPPHRWRRLG
;
A
#
# COMPACT_ATOMS: atom_id res chain seq x y z
N MET A 1 -8.13 22.27 -18.78
CA MET A 1 -8.54 21.07 -18.04
C MET A 1 -8.58 21.42 -16.56
N VAL A 2 -9.75 21.46 -15.94
CA VAL A 2 -9.87 21.71 -14.49
C VAL A 2 -9.97 20.35 -13.81
N ALA A 3 -8.93 19.96 -13.06
CA ALA A 3 -8.95 18.74 -12.26
C ALA A 3 -9.64 19.03 -10.92
N PHE A 4 -10.81 18.46 -10.68
CA PHE A 4 -11.42 18.45 -9.36
C PHE A 4 -10.74 17.39 -8.51
N LEU A 5 -9.79 17.80 -7.66
CA LEU A 5 -9.20 16.95 -6.64
C LEU A 5 -10.26 16.62 -5.58
N SER A 6 -10.79 15.40 -5.61
CA SER A 6 -11.62 14.89 -4.52
C SER A 6 -10.70 14.38 -3.40
N ALA A 7 -10.44 15.24 -2.42
CA ALA A 7 -9.58 14.93 -1.28
C ALA A 7 -10.39 14.44 -0.07
N ARG A 8 -10.08 13.25 0.44
CA ARG A 8 -10.60 12.73 1.71
C ARG A 8 -9.57 12.97 2.81
N ARG A 9 -10.04 13.46 3.97
CA ARG A 9 -9.23 13.56 5.19
C ARG A 9 -9.27 12.23 5.93
N VAL A 10 -8.10 11.70 6.32
CA VAL A 10 -7.97 10.42 7.04
C VAL A 10 -7.07 10.64 8.25
N VAL A 11 -7.38 9.98 9.36
CA VAL A 11 -6.52 9.95 10.56
C VAL A 11 -5.92 8.56 10.69
N VAL A 12 -4.61 8.50 10.87
CA VAL A 12 -3.88 7.25 11.11
C VAL A 12 -4.11 6.84 12.56
N ARG A 13 -4.59 5.61 12.76
CA ARG A 13 -4.85 5.05 14.10
C ARG A 13 -3.93 3.89 14.47
N GLY A 14 -3.38 3.19 13.48
CA GLY A 14 -2.55 2.00 13.68
C GLY A 14 -1.08 2.23 13.32
N TRP A 15 -0.24 1.30 13.75
CA TRP A 15 1.22 1.35 13.57
C TRP A 15 1.71 0.64 12.31
N SER A 16 0.84 0.02 11.51
CA SER A 16 1.27 -0.85 10.40
C SER A 16 2.12 -0.18 9.33
N MET A 17 2.05 1.15 9.24
CA MET A 17 2.80 1.96 8.27
C MET A 17 3.97 2.71 8.93
N ALA A 18 4.32 2.41 10.18
CA ALA A 18 5.45 3.05 10.86
C ALA A 18 6.78 2.61 10.21
N PRO A 19 7.79 3.49 10.09
CA PRO A 19 7.82 4.88 10.56
C PRO A 19 7.23 5.90 9.57
N THR A 20 6.79 5.46 8.38
CA THR A 20 6.21 6.33 7.35
C THR A 20 4.99 7.09 7.86
N LEU A 21 4.05 6.39 8.48
CA LEU A 21 2.86 6.96 9.08
C LEU A 21 2.75 6.48 10.52
N LEU A 22 2.54 7.42 11.44
CA LEU A 22 2.36 7.12 12.86
C LEU A 22 0.93 7.42 13.30
N PRO A 23 0.41 6.75 14.33
CA PRO A 23 -0.86 7.13 14.93
C PRO A 23 -0.89 8.62 15.28
N GLY A 24 -1.99 9.27 14.94
CA GLY A 24 -2.15 10.72 15.08
C GLY A 24 -1.75 11.54 13.86
N ASP A 25 -1.15 10.93 12.82
CA ASP A 25 -0.97 11.60 11.53
C ASP A 25 -2.31 11.84 10.83
N TYR A 26 -2.49 13.04 10.28
CA TYR A 26 -3.65 13.39 9.45
C TYR A 26 -3.20 13.51 7.99
N LEU A 27 -3.93 12.81 7.13
CA LEU A 27 -3.60 12.66 5.72
C LEU A 27 -4.62 13.31 4.81
N LEU A 28 -4.16 13.80 3.66
CA LEU A 28 -5.00 13.99 2.50
C LEU A 28 -4.83 12.80 1.55
N VAL A 29 -5.97 12.21 1.19
CA VAL A 29 -6.08 11.11 0.22
C VAL A 29 -6.79 11.63 -1.01
N ASP A 30 -6.14 11.57 -2.17
CA ASP A 30 -6.74 11.85 -3.46
C ASP A 30 -7.51 10.61 -3.94
N THR A 31 -8.83 10.69 -3.88
CA THR A 31 -9.75 9.61 -4.32
C THR A 31 -9.99 9.61 -5.83
N SER A 32 -9.47 10.62 -6.54
CA SER A 32 -9.55 10.74 -8.00
C SER A 32 -8.27 10.33 -8.72
N ALA A 33 -7.16 10.14 -7.97
CA ALA A 33 -5.81 9.87 -8.50
C ALA A 33 -5.83 8.84 -9.64
N TYR A 34 -6.53 7.74 -9.42
CA TYR A 34 -6.47 6.59 -10.31
C TYR A 34 -7.48 6.59 -11.47
N ARG A 35 -8.11 7.74 -11.75
CA ARG A 35 -8.87 7.94 -13.00
C ARG A 35 -7.93 8.16 -14.20
N SER A 36 -6.72 8.64 -13.94
CA SER A 36 -5.74 9.02 -14.95
C SER A 36 -4.59 8.03 -15.10
N HIS A 37 -4.35 7.19 -14.08
CA HIS A 37 -3.32 6.15 -14.10
C HIS A 37 -3.67 5.02 -13.11
N PRO A 38 -3.17 3.79 -13.31
CA PRO A 38 -3.27 2.75 -12.27
C PRO A 38 -2.40 3.09 -11.04
N PRO A 39 -2.69 2.52 -9.86
CA PRO A 39 -1.79 2.56 -8.72
C PRO A 39 -0.38 2.10 -9.09
N ARG A 40 0.62 2.79 -8.57
CA ARG A 40 2.03 2.53 -8.88
C ARG A 40 2.74 1.97 -7.67
N ARG A 41 3.78 1.18 -7.93
CA ARG A 41 4.71 0.70 -6.90
C ARG A 41 5.22 1.87 -6.07
N GLY A 42 5.31 1.66 -4.77
CA GLY A 42 5.75 2.66 -3.81
C GLY A 42 4.65 3.61 -3.33
N GLU A 43 3.54 3.78 -4.04
CA GLU A 43 2.48 4.69 -3.58
C GLU A 43 1.84 4.18 -2.28
N VAL A 44 1.52 5.11 -1.37
CA VAL A 44 0.69 4.81 -0.19
C VAL A 44 -0.77 4.99 -0.56
N VAL A 45 -1.58 3.97 -0.30
CA VAL A 45 -2.97 3.91 -0.74
C VAL A 45 -3.93 3.68 0.42
N LEU A 46 -5.10 4.29 0.31
CA LEU A 46 -6.26 3.95 1.12
C LEU A 46 -6.98 2.81 0.43
N ALA A 47 -7.19 1.70 1.12
CA ALA A 47 -7.83 0.50 0.61
C ALA A 47 -8.91 -0.01 1.57
N ARG A 48 -9.87 -0.78 1.06
CA ARG A 48 -10.76 -1.59 1.92
C ARG A 48 -10.01 -2.83 2.39
N ASP A 49 -10.30 -3.29 3.60
CA ASP A 49 -9.82 -4.59 4.04
C ASP A 49 -10.62 -5.69 3.33
N PRO A 50 -9.98 -6.62 2.59
CA PRO A 50 -10.70 -7.70 1.91
C PRO A 50 -11.34 -8.70 2.88
N GLN A 51 -10.90 -8.75 4.15
CA GLN A 51 -11.44 -9.63 5.18
C GLN A 51 -12.54 -8.95 6.02
N ASP A 52 -12.60 -7.61 6.02
CA ASP A 52 -13.64 -6.82 6.68
C ASP A 52 -13.97 -5.55 5.86
N PRO A 53 -15.04 -5.54 5.06
CA PRO A 53 -15.36 -4.42 4.16
C PRO A 53 -15.68 -3.10 4.87
N HIS A 54 -15.93 -3.13 6.19
CA HIS A 54 -16.15 -1.93 7.00
C HIS A 54 -14.85 -1.28 7.47
N ARG A 55 -13.72 -1.99 7.37
CA ARG A 55 -12.41 -1.51 7.75
C ARG A 55 -11.65 -0.93 6.56
N LEU A 56 -10.97 0.19 6.81
CA LEU A 56 -10.06 0.83 5.86
C LEU A 56 -8.61 0.63 6.30
N LEU A 57 -7.75 0.37 5.33
CA LEU A 57 -6.33 0.16 5.51
C LEU A 57 -5.54 1.24 4.78
N LEU A 58 -4.42 1.66 5.37
CA LEU A 58 -3.36 2.39 4.69
C LEU A 58 -2.22 1.41 4.48
N LYS A 59 -1.81 1.22 3.23
CA LYS A 59 -0.74 0.30 2.82
C LYS A 59 0.10 0.90 1.69
N ARG A 60 1.31 0.41 1.52
CA ARG A 60 2.16 0.70 0.38
C ARG A 60 1.96 -0.35 -0.72
N VAL A 61 1.92 0.09 -1.97
CA VAL A 61 1.90 -0.81 -3.13
C VAL A 61 3.29 -1.42 -3.31
N ALA A 62 3.45 -2.70 -2.97
CA ALA A 62 4.67 -3.46 -3.22
C ALA A 62 4.67 -4.13 -4.60
N GLY A 63 3.49 -4.60 -5.04
CA GLY A 63 3.29 -5.28 -6.32
C GLY A 63 2.16 -4.66 -7.13
N VAL A 64 2.33 -4.63 -8.44
CA VAL A 64 1.34 -4.21 -9.44
C VAL A 64 1.16 -5.32 -10.48
N PRO A 65 0.17 -5.25 -11.37
CA PRO A 65 -0.06 -6.31 -12.37
C PRO A 65 1.20 -6.70 -13.14
N GLY A 66 1.41 -8.00 -13.30
CA GLY A 66 2.60 -8.58 -13.94
C GLY A 66 3.81 -8.78 -13.02
N ASP A 67 3.80 -8.26 -11.78
CA ASP A 67 4.86 -8.54 -10.81
C ASP A 67 4.91 -10.02 -10.41
N TYR A 68 6.13 -10.49 -10.13
CA TYR A 68 6.36 -11.71 -9.38
C TYR A 68 7.07 -11.36 -8.07
N LEU A 69 6.46 -11.73 -6.94
CA LEU A 69 6.94 -11.40 -5.60
C LEU A 69 7.23 -12.68 -4.83
N GLY A 70 8.25 -12.62 -3.96
CA GLY A 70 8.59 -13.65 -2.99
C GLY A 70 8.68 -13.07 -1.59
N GLN A 71 8.24 -13.84 -0.59
CA GLN A 71 8.49 -13.53 0.82
C GLN A 71 9.50 -14.52 1.37
N ASP A 72 10.49 -14.03 2.11
CA ASP A 72 11.45 -14.86 2.83
C ASP A 72 11.00 -15.21 4.27
N ALA A 73 11.83 -15.99 4.97
CA ALA A 73 11.53 -16.43 6.33
C ALA A 73 11.43 -15.28 7.36
N ASP A 74 12.07 -14.15 7.08
CA ASP A 74 12.02 -12.94 7.93
C ASP A 74 10.82 -12.04 7.59
N GLY A 75 9.99 -12.45 6.62
CA GLY A 75 8.78 -11.76 6.23
C GLY A 75 9.00 -10.61 5.24
N LEU A 76 10.23 -10.43 4.74
CA LEU A 76 10.59 -9.42 3.77
C LEU A 76 10.08 -9.82 2.38
N VAL A 77 9.48 -8.85 1.67
CA VAL A 77 8.92 -9.06 0.34
C VAL A 77 9.91 -8.54 -0.71
N HIS A 78 10.35 -9.47 -1.56
CA HIS A 78 11.26 -9.24 -2.66
C HIS A 78 10.51 -9.29 -3.98
N ARG A 79 10.85 -8.42 -4.92
CA ARG A 79 10.46 -8.62 -6.32
C ARG A 79 11.45 -9.55 -6.98
N LEU A 80 10.92 -10.50 -7.73
CA LEU A 80 11.67 -11.50 -8.48
C LEU A 80 11.75 -11.02 -9.94
N GLU A 81 12.88 -10.43 -10.30
CA GLU A 81 13.11 -9.89 -11.65
C GLU A 81 14.14 -10.75 -12.41
N GLY A 82 13.81 -11.13 -13.65
CA GLY A 82 14.81 -11.54 -14.66
C GLY A 82 15.70 -12.74 -14.32
N GLY A 83 15.26 -13.67 -13.47
CA GLY A 83 16.07 -14.83 -13.07
C GLY A 83 17.17 -14.51 -12.05
N VAL A 84 17.19 -13.30 -11.49
CA VAL A 84 18.01 -12.98 -10.32
C VAL A 84 17.47 -13.78 -9.14
N PRO A 85 18.27 -14.67 -8.53
CA PRO A 85 17.82 -15.42 -7.38
C PRO A 85 17.57 -14.45 -6.21
N PRO A 86 16.57 -14.73 -5.37
CA PRO A 86 16.33 -13.94 -4.19
C PRO A 86 17.55 -14.03 -3.25
N PRO A 87 17.84 -12.97 -2.47
CA PRO A 87 18.98 -12.96 -1.56
C PRO A 87 18.85 -13.99 -0.43
N THR A 88 17.63 -14.44 -0.15
CA THR A 88 17.25 -15.37 0.90
C THR A 88 16.28 -16.42 0.35
N PRO A 89 16.21 -17.63 0.94
CA PRO A 89 15.21 -18.63 0.57
C PRO A 89 13.79 -18.09 0.77
N LEU A 90 12.95 -18.28 -0.24
CA LEU A 90 11.55 -17.86 -0.21
C LEU A 90 10.68 -18.92 0.45
N VAL A 91 9.76 -18.48 1.30
CA VAL A 91 8.75 -19.32 1.95
C VAL A 91 7.40 -19.25 1.23
N ARG A 92 7.12 -18.13 0.53
CA ARG A 92 5.90 -17.92 -0.26
C ARG A 92 6.20 -17.09 -1.50
N THR A 93 5.42 -17.28 -2.55
CA THR A 93 5.50 -16.47 -3.78
C THR A 93 4.10 -16.11 -4.29
N TRP A 94 4.01 -14.98 -4.97
CA TRP A 94 2.78 -14.50 -5.60
C TRP A 94 3.08 -13.89 -6.96
N ARG A 95 2.28 -14.24 -7.96
CA ARG A 95 2.30 -13.62 -9.28
C ARG A 95 1.06 -12.76 -9.43
N MET A 96 1.23 -11.46 -9.66
CA MET A 96 0.11 -10.55 -9.80
C MET A 96 -0.56 -10.77 -11.16
N GLY A 97 -1.84 -11.14 -11.13
CA GLY A 97 -2.70 -11.16 -12.30
C GLY A 97 -3.02 -9.75 -12.82
N GLU A 98 -3.82 -9.69 -13.89
CA GLU A 98 -4.36 -8.43 -14.36
C GLU A 98 -5.25 -7.79 -13.29
N GLY A 99 -5.01 -6.52 -12.99
CA GLY A 99 -5.76 -5.79 -11.97
C GLY A 99 -5.45 -6.17 -10.52
N GLU A 100 -4.51 -7.08 -10.24
CA GLU A 100 -4.11 -7.43 -8.89
C GLU A 100 -2.96 -6.58 -8.37
N TYR A 101 -3.02 -6.26 -7.08
CA TYR A 101 -2.03 -5.45 -6.37
C TYR A 101 -1.62 -6.14 -5.07
N PHE A 102 -0.34 -6.02 -4.73
CA PHE A 102 0.18 -6.50 -3.45
C PHE A 102 0.42 -5.32 -2.53
N LEU A 103 -0.27 -5.27 -1.41
CA LEU A 103 -0.25 -4.16 -0.46
C LEU A 103 0.46 -4.58 0.82
N VAL A 104 1.43 -3.81 1.28
CA VAL A 104 2.21 -4.11 2.50
C VAL A 104 2.31 -2.90 3.42
N GLY A 105 2.35 -3.15 4.72
CA GLY A 105 2.77 -2.16 5.71
C GLY A 105 4.25 -2.33 6.06
N GLU A 106 4.95 -1.23 6.35
CA GLU A 106 6.37 -1.26 6.73
C GLU A 106 6.61 -1.88 8.12
N ALA A 107 5.63 -1.80 9.03
CA ALA A 107 5.76 -2.38 10.37
C ALA A 107 5.13 -3.77 10.41
N ASP A 108 5.94 -4.80 10.14
CA ASP A 108 5.52 -6.20 10.02
C ASP A 108 4.69 -6.70 11.22
N ALA A 109 5.18 -6.47 12.45
CA ALA A 109 4.54 -6.91 13.69
C ALA A 109 3.11 -6.37 13.91
N PHE A 110 2.70 -5.34 13.17
CA PHE A 110 1.38 -4.70 13.30
C PHE A 110 0.56 -4.72 12.01
N SER A 111 1.05 -5.39 10.96
CA SER A 111 0.45 -5.30 9.64
C SER A 111 -0.37 -6.53 9.29
N GLN A 112 -1.70 -6.38 9.27
CA GLN A 112 -2.55 -7.23 8.44
C GLN A 112 -2.52 -6.66 7.02
N ASP A 113 -1.94 -7.41 6.09
CA ASP A 113 -1.75 -7.00 4.70
C ASP A 113 -1.66 -8.19 3.73
N SER A 114 -1.24 -7.96 2.49
CA SER A 114 -1.21 -9.00 1.45
C SER A 114 -0.33 -10.20 1.77
N ARG A 115 0.61 -10.10 2.72
CA ARG A 115 1.36 -11.27 3.22
C ARG A 115 0.46 -12.28 3.93
N THR A 116 -0.67 -11.83 4.47
CA THR A 116 -1.65 -12.65 5.19
C THR A 116 -2.80 -13.07 4.28
N PHE A 117 -3.39 -12.13 3.53
CA PHE A 117 -4.61 -12.37 2.75
C PHE A 117 -4.38 -12.50 1.23
N GLY A 118 -3.14 -12.32 0.77
CA GLY A 118 -2.78 -12.39 -0.66
C GLY A 118 -2.98 -11.08 -1.43
N PRO A 119 -2.84 -11.14 -2.77
CA PRO A 119 -3.10 -10.01 -3.66
C PRO A 119 -4.55 -9.51 -3.53
N VAL A 120 -4.76 -8.23 -3.78
CA VAL A 120 -6.09 -7.62 -3.77
C VAL A 120 -6.45 -7.06 -5.14
N PRO A 121 -7.74 -7.09 -5.51
CA PRO A 121 -8.18 -6.52 -6.77
C PRO A 121 -8.11 -4.99 -6.73
N ARG A 122 -7.95 -4.36 -7.90
CA ARG A 122 -7.82 -2.92 -8.09
C ARG A 122 -8.91 -2.13 -7.36
N GLU A 123 -10.14 -2.64 -7.36
CA GLU A 123 -11.35 -2.02 -6.83
C GLU A 123 -11.28 -1.82 -5.31
N THR A 124 -10.45 -2.60 -4.63
CA THR A 124 -10.17 -2.46 -3.20
C THR A 124 -9.44 -1.15 -2.90
N ILE A 125 -8.72 -0.59 -3.86
CA ILE A 125 -7.93 0.65 -3.71
C ILE A 125 -8.78 1.88 -4.00
N LEU A 126 -9.02 2.69 -2.96
CA LEU A 126 -9.93 3.83 -2.97
C LEU A 126 -9.27 5.17 -3.34
N GLY A 127 -7.95 5.30 -3.15
CA GLY A 127 -7.24 6.54 -3.44
C GLY A 127 -5.79 6.53 -2.98
N ARG A 128 -5.07 7.59 -3.36
CA ARG A 128 -3.66 7.78 -3.03
C ARG A 128 -3.49 8.73 -1.86
N ALA A 129 -2.86 8.30 -0.78
CA ALA A 129 -2.39 9.20 0.26
C ALA A 129 -1.15 9.95 -0.25
N TRP A 130 -1.19 11.28 -0.25
CA TRP A 130 -0.13 12.10 -0.86
C TRP A 130 0.44 13.18 0.07
N LEU A 131 -0.22 13.44 1.20
CA LEU A 131 0.21 14.47 2.15
C LEU A 131 -0.10 14.05 3.59
N VAL A 132 0.91 14.11 4.46
CA VAL A 132 0.72 14.28 5.90
C VAL A 132 0.67 15.78 6.17
N TYR A 133 -0.44 16.30 6.70
CA TYR A 133 -0.61 17.75 6.92
C TYR A 133 -0.68 18.13 8.41
N TRP A 134 -0.87 17.16 9.30
CA TRP A 134 -0.83 17.36 10.75
C TRP A 134 -0.27 16.08 11.42
N PRO A 135 0.52 16.20 12.52
CA PRO A 135 0.94 17.43 13.18
C PRO A 135 1.96 18.24 12.37
N PRO A 136 2.14 19.57 12.62
CA PRO A 136 2.94 20.44 11.75
C PRO A 136 4.40 20.01 11.62
N HIS A 137 4.98 19.46 12.69
CA HIS A 137 6.36 18.95 12.70
C HIS A 137 6.53 17.66 11.87
N ARG A 138 5.44 17.05 11.41
CA ARG A 138 5.43 15.88 10.50
C ARG A 138 4.88 16.21 9.11
N TRP A 139 4.63 17.49 8.80
CA TRP A 139 4.12 17.88 7.48
C TRP A 139 5.11 17.47 6.39
N ARG A 140 4.68 16.56 5.50
CA ARG A 140 5.43 16.14 4.32
C ARG A 140 4.55 15.56 3.23
N ARG A 141 5.02 15.61 1.99
CA ARG A 141 4.45 14.83 0.89
C ARG A 141 4.84 13.36 1.02
N LEU A 142 3.93 12.47 0.63
CA LEU A 142 4.19 11.04 0.47
C LEU A 142 4.54 10.81 -1.00
N GLY A 143 5.71 10.23 -1.23
CA GLY A 143 6.19 9.80 -2.55
C GLY A 143 5.68 8.42 -2.91
#